data_AF-A0A7S0U936-F1
#
_entry.id   AF-A0A7S0U936-F1
#
_cell.length_a   1.000
_cell.length_b   1.000
_cell.length_c   1.000
_cell.angle_alpha   90.00
_cell.angle_beta   90.00
_cell.angle_gamma   90.00
#
_symmetry.space_group_name_H-M   'P 1'
#
loop_
_entity.id
_entity.type
_entity.pdbx_description
1 polymer ?
#
loop_
_entity_poly.entity_id
_entity_poly.type
_entity_poly.pdbx_seq_one_letter_code
_entity_poly.pdbx_strand_id
1 'polypeptide(L)'
;STTVLRLIMMHVHSVGRASASSGQVVGAVARCVTLPFFRPSHLTSQQNAHAFRFCFEYLCREGLLIPQPDENGVTNMAVSDVAGLITHLHYTEPSNFAFLSLLTSGLLSDLCEDFNCPKADVNRELRLVLVLCHLFNRRPLSPHLETLVSEKRITGPSIVQLPELDQKVRDTLNGANERALKTFCDYLMCFSRAYKEELGLDDMLPFSRVRCGATEDAFGSAKVPPELLRLAQSVSMRSNFVALSGHGDDTFRTVTELCATLRRGLHMDPAMLPVLPEANGPLNSYLFDFYKHGQQQALVRFNGLQRESLWEGLRDFELVLRAIAAAMRWRYDKNYDVSVFHNTVVVEALEDIAREFSSKLSAMAS
;
A
#
# COMPACT_ATOMS: atom_id res chain seq x y z
N SER A 1 -5.98 -5.23 2.74
CA SER A 1 -7.12 -4.34 3.02
C SER A 1 -8.24 -4.37 1.98
N THR A 2 -7.96 -4.49 0.67
CA THR A 2 -9.02 -4.38 -0.36
C THR A 2 -10.01 -5.55 -0.35
N THR A 3 -9.59 -6.75 0.05
CA THR A 3 -10.50 -7.90 0.23
C THR A 3 -11.56 -7.62 1.30
N VAL A 4 -11.19 -6.99 2.42
CA VAL A 4 -12.12 -6.60 3.48
C VAL A 4 -13.15 -5.60 2.95
N LEU A 5 -12.70 -4.60 2.19
CA LEU A 5 -13.57 -3.63 1.55
C LEU A 5 -14.57 -4.30 0.60
N ARG A 6 -14.12 -5.26 -0.22
CA ARG A 6 -15.00 -6.03 -1.12
C ARG A 6 -16.03 -6.86 -0.39
N LEU A 7 -15.65 -7.52 0.70
CA LEU A 7 -16.58 -8.28 1.53
C LEU A 7 -17.67 -7.36 2.11
N ILE A 8 -17.30 -6.17 2.57
CA ILE A 8 -18.25 -5.17 3.08
C ILE A 8 -19.13 -4.61 1.96
N MET A 9 -18.56 -4.29 0.80
CA MET A 9 -19.34 -3.83 -0.37
C MET A 9 -20.35 -4.89 -0.82
N MET A 10 -19.95 -6.17 -0.91
CA MET A 10 -20.86 -7.26 -1.23
C MET A 10 -22.00 -7.36 -0.21
N HIS A 11 -21.69 -7.19 1.09
CA HIS A 11 -22.70 -7.16 2.13
C HIS A 11 -23.68 -5.99 1.95
N VAL A 12 -23.17 -4.76 1.82
CA VAL A 12 -24.01 -3.55 1.64
C VAL A 12 -24.88 -3.66 0.39
N HIS A 13 -24.34 -4.13 -0.73
CA HIS A 13 -25.11 -4.36 -1.96
C HIS A 13 -26.13 -5.51 -1.84
N SER A 14 -25.84 -6.54 -1.03
CA SER A 14 -26.77 -7.64 -0.75
C SER A 14 -27.90 -7.23 0.20
N VAL A 15 -27.65 -6.31 1.12
CA VAL A 15 -28.69 -5.75 2.00
C VAL A 15 -29.67 -4.89 1.18
N GLY A 16 -29.19 -4.18 0.17
CA GLY A 16 -30.03 -3.43 -0.79
C GLY A 16 -30.80 -4.30 -1.80
N ARG A 17 -30.44 -5.58 -1.96
CA ARG A 17 -31.11 -6.54 -2.85
C ARG A 17 -31.61 -7.71 -2.01
N ALA A 18 -32.86 -7.64 -1.54
CA ALA A 18 -33.54 -8.55 -0.59
C ALA A 18 -33.49 -10.08 -0.89
N SER A 19 -32.33 -10.69 -1.06
CA SER A 19 -32.20 -12.06 -1.56
C SER A 19 -31.04 -12.89 -0.96
N ALA A 20 -30.26 -12.38 -0.02
CA ALA A 20 -29.28 -13.19 0.70
C ALA A 20 -29.45 -13.02 2.21
N SER A 21 -29.57 -14.12 2.94
CA SER A 21 -29.65 -14.07 4.40
C SER A 21 -28.35 -13.46 4.93
N SER A 22 -28.41 -12.19 5.32
CA SER A 22 -27.29 -11.38 5.83
C SER A 22 -26.45 -12.14 6.86
N GLY A 23 -27.10 -12.97 7.71
CA GLY A 23 -26.45 -13.83 8.69
C GLY A 23 -25.54 -14.94 8.12
N GLN A 24 -25.83 -15.51 6.95
CA GLN A 24 -24.96 -16.54 6.33
C GLN A 24 -23.66 -15.94 5.79
N VAL A 25 -23.73 -14.74 5.20
CA VAL A 25 -22.56 -14.02 4.69
C VAL A 25 -21.68 -13.55 5.85
N VAL A 26 -22.27 -12.95 6.88
CA VAL A 26 -21.55 -12.54 8.10
C VAL A 26 -20.92 -13.75 8.79
N GLY A 27 -21.65 -14.87 8.89
CA GLY A 27 -21.13 -16.12 9.43
C GLY A 27 -19.98 -16.71 8.61
N ALA A 28 -20.02 -16.60 7.28
CA ALA A 28 -18.93 -17.04 6.40
C ALA A 28 -17.69 -16.16 6.53
N VAL A 29 -17.85 -14.84 6.57
CA VAL A 29 -16.75 -13.89 6.78
C VAL A 29 -16.10 -14.09 8.15
N ALA A 30 -16.91 -14.24 9.20
CA ALA A 30 -16.43 -14.53 10.55
C ALA A 30 -15.60 -15.82 10.59
N ARG A 31 -16.04 -16.88 9.90
CA ARG A 31 -15.26 -18.13 9.77
C ARG A 31 -13.94 -17.91 9.01
N CYS A 32 -13.92 -17.14 7.93
CA CYS A 32 -12.69 -16.86 7.19
C CYS A 32 -11.67 -16.05 8.01
N VAL A 33 -12.12 -15.15 8.89
CA VAL A 33 -11.23 -14.36 9.77
C VAL A 33 -10.72 -15.21 10.94
N THR A 34 -11.54 -16.12 11.46
CA THR A 34 -11.22 -16.91 12.66
C THR A 34 -10.48 -18.21 12.38
N LEU A 35 -10.52 -18.73 11.15
CA LEU A 35 -9.82 -19.96 10.76
C LEU A 35 -8.43 -19.64 10.18
N PRO A 36 -7.35 -19.86 10.94
CA PRO A 36 -5.99 -19.68 10.41
C PRO A 36 -5.68 -20.75 9.37
N PHE A 37 -5.33 -20.35 8.15
CA PHE A 37 -4.96 -21.27 7.07
C PHE A 37 -3.59 -21.93 7.28
N PHE A 38 -2.71 -21.35 8.11
CA PHE A 38 -1.37 -21.90 8.39
C PHE A 38 -0.94 -21.72 9.86
N ARG A 39 -0.34 -22.77 10.42
CA ARG A 39 0.28 -22.91 11.76
C ARG A 39 -0.37 -22.06 12.87
N PRO A 40 -1.47 -22.54 13.49
CA PRO A 40 -2.10 -21.84 14.59
C PRO A 40 -1.17 -21.80 15.80
N SER A 41 -0.71 -20.61 16.17
CA SER A 41 -0.43 -20.30 17.57
C SER A 41 -1.77 -20.15 18.31
N HIS A 42 -1.76 -20.30 19.63
CA HIS A 42 -2.97 -20.08 20.46
C HIS A 42 -3.53 -18.65 20.35
N LEU A 43 -2.75 -17.73 19.80
CA LEU A 43 -3.10 -16.32 19.57
C LEU A 43 -3.45 -16.01 18.10
N THR A 44 -3.32 -16.95 17.15
CA THR A 44 -3.46 -16.61 15.72
C THR A 44 -4.87 -16.14 15.38
N SER A 45 -5.91 -16.74 15.97
CA SER A 45 -7.29 -16.32 15.73
C SER A 45 -7.53 -14.88 16.20
N GLN A 46 -7.01 -14.56 17.39
CA GLN A 46 -7.05 -13.24 17.98
C GLN A 46 -6.26 -12.26 17.10
N GLN A 47 -5.05 -12.61 16.67
CA GLN A 47 -4.24 -11.79 15.76
C GLN A 47 -4.93 -11.51 14.43
N ASN A 48 -5.59 -12.50 13.82
CA ASN A 48 -6.33 -12.32 12.58
C ASN A 48 -7.55 -11.42 12.77
N ALA A 49 -8.32 -11.61 13.85
CA ALA A 49 -9.43 -10.72 14.20
C ALA A 49 -8.93 -9.28 14.41
N HIS A 50 -7.76 -9.16 15.04
CA HIS A 50 -7.10 -7.90 15.26
C HIS A 50 -6.65 -7.25 13.94
N ALA A 51 -5.97 -7.98 13.07
CA ALA A 51 -5.60 -7.56 11.72
C ALA A 51 -6.80 -7.12 10.87
N PHE A 52 -7.91 -7.83 10.96
CA PHE A 52 -9.16 -7.47 10.30
C PHE A 52 -9.70 -6.13 10.82
N ARG A 53 -9.69 -5.94 12.15
CA ARG A 53 -10.12 -4.68 12.77
C ARG A 53 -9.20 -3.52 12.38
N PHE A 54 -7.89 -3.75 12.25
CA PHE A 54 -6.97 -2.76 11.69
C PHE A 54 -7.36 -2.39 10.27
N CYS A 55 -7.58 -3.37 9.39
CA CYS A 55 -8.00 -3.10 8.01
C CYS A 55 -9.30 -2.28 7.98
N PHE A 56 -10.26 -2.63 8.82
CA PHE A 56 -11.53 -1.89 8.94
C PHE A 56 -11.32 -0.44 9.38
N GLU A 57 -10.57 -0.22 10.47
CA GLU A 57 -10.24 1.11 10.99
C GLU A 57 -9.47 1.94 9.95
N TYR A 58 -8.51 1.34 9.26
CA TYR A 58 -7.77 1.98 8.19
C TYR A 58 -8.70 2.44 7.05
N LEU A 59 -9.62 1.58 6.61
CA LEU A 59 -10.61 1.93 5.58
C LEU A 59 -11.54 3.06 6.03
N CYS A 60 -11.90 3.12 7.31
CA CYS A 60 -12.68 4.24 7.87
C CYS A 60 -11.87 5.54 7.88
N ARG A 61 -10.60 5.50 8.29
CA ARG A 61 -9.71 6.67 8.35
C ARG A 61 -9.42 7.27 6.99
N GLU A 62 -9.25 6.43 5.97
CA GLU A 62 -9.08 6.87 4.57
C GLU A 62 -10.41 7.28 3.91
N GLY A 63 -11.51 7.32 4.66
CA GLY A 63 -12.81 7.79 4.18
C GLY A 63 -13.48 6.87 3.16
N LEU A 64 -13.04 5.61 3.06
CA LEU A 64 -13.67 4.60 2.19
C LEU A 64 -14.94 4.01 2.80
N LEU A 65 -14.97 3.94 4.13
CA LEU A 65 -16.12 3.52 4.91
C LEU A 65 -16.55 4.67 5.82
N ILE A 66 -17.77 5.16 5.62
CA ILE A 66 -18.31 6.29 6.36
C ILE A 66 -19.37 5.75 7.32
N PRO A 67 -19.19 5.91 8.64
CA PRO A 67 -20.23 5.56 9.60
C PRO A 67 -21.40 6.53 9.44
N GLN A 68 -22.56 6.02 9.02
CA GLN A 68 -23.81 6.76 8.96
C GLN A 68 -24.74 6.27 10.06
N PRO A 69 -25.17 7.14 10.99
CA PRO A 69 -26.18 6.75 11.96
C PRO A 69 -27.50 6.50 11.22
N ASP A 70 -28.05 5.30 11.38
CA ASP A 70 -29.42 5.02 10.98
C ASP A 70 -30.39 5.71 11.95
N GLU A 71 -31.63 5.96 11.51
CA GLU A 71 -32.69 6.55 12.35
C GLU A 71 -33.00 5.69 13.59
N ASN A 72 -32.61 4.42 13.55
CA ASN A 72 -32.78 3.42 14.63
C ASN A 72 -31.60 3.34 15.62
N GLY A 73 -30.58 4.21 15.50
CA GLY A 73 -29.41 4.20 16.39
C GLY A 73 -28.38 3.09 16.10
N VAL A 74 -28.62 2.25 15.09
CA VAL A 74 -27.62 1.31 14.55
C VAL A 74 -26.76 2.08 13.55
N THR A 75 -25.43 2.06 13.73
CA THR A 75 -24.52 2.69 12.77
C THR A 75 -24.43 1.82 11.51
N ASN A 76 -25.11 2.23 10.44
CA ASN A 76 -24.94 1.63 9.13
C ASN A 76 -23.63 2.16 8.51
N MET A 77 -22.93 1.32 7.77
CA MET A 77 -21.71 1.72 7.10
C MET A 77 -22.05 2.09 5.66
N ALA A 78 -21.90 3.37 5.32
CA ALA A 78 -21.94 3.81 3.94
C ALA A 78 -20.58 3.57 3.28
N VAL A 79 -20.63 3.15 2.01
CA VAL A 79 -19.44 2.97 1.19
C VAL A 79 -19.21 4.26 0.42
N SER A 80 -17.99 4.78 0.49
CA SER A 80 -17.59 5.93 -0.29
C SER A 80 -17.69 5.64 -1.79
N ASP A 81 -17.98 6.67 -2.56
CA ASP A 81 -18.03 6.60 -4.01
C ASP A 81 -16.66 6.21 -4.62
N VAL A 82 -15.53 6.45 -3.94
CA VAL A 82 -14.18 6.05 -4.39
C VAL A 82 -13.90 4.56 -4.12
N ALA A 83 -14.65 3.92 -3.22
CA ALA A 83 -14.41 2.52 -2.87
C ALA A 83 -14.60 1.56 -4.06
N GLY A 84 -15.50 1.89 -4.99
CA GLY A 84 -15.65 1.15 -6.26
C GLY A 84 -14.36 1.13 -7.08
N LEU A 85 -13.71 2.29 -7.24
CA LEU A 85 -12.43 2.42 -7.94
C LEU A 85 -11.33 1.60 -7.28
N ILE A 86 -11.16 1.74 -5.96
CA ILE A 86 -10.12 1.02 -5.21
C ILE A 86 -10.33 -0.48 -5.25
N THR A 87 -11.59 -0.94 -5.20
CA THR A 87 -11.90 -2.36 -5.33
C THR A 87 -11.67 -2.90 -6.74
N HIS A 88 -11.88 -2.12 -7.81
CA HIS A 88 -11.50 -2.55 -9.17
C HIS A 88 -9.98 -2.72 -9.30
N LEU A 89 -9.20 -1.86 -8.65
CA LEU A 89 -7.73 -1.88 -8.64
C LEU A 89 -7.11 -2.82 -7.58
N HIS A 90 -7.88 -3.73 -6.98
CA HIS A 90 -7.38 -4.64 -5.93
C HIS A 90 -6.10 -5.43 -6.28
N TYR A 91 -5.89 -5.77 -7.56
CA TYR A 91 -4.75 -6.56 -8.01
C TYR A 91 -3.45 -5.76 -8.02
N THR A 92 -3.53 -4.44 -7.80
CA THR A 92 -2.37 -3.55 -7.68
C THR A 92 -2.09 -3.14 -6.24
N GLU A 93 -2.71 -3.77 -5.23
CA GLU A 93 -2.42 -3.51 -3.81
C GLU A 93 -0.91 -3.68 -3.53
N PRO A 94 -0.23 -2.69 -2.89
CA PRO A 94 -0.76 -1.51 -2.17
C PRO A 94 -0.88 -0.21 -3.00
N SER A 95 -0.56 -0.21 -4.29
CA SER A 95 -0.55 0.98 -5.14
C SER A 95 -1.92 1.63 -5.33
N ASN A 96 -3.00 0.85 -5.23
CA ASN A 96 -4.37 1.38 -5.24
C ASN A 96 -4.64 2.36 -4.07
N PHE A 97 -4.14 2.10 -2.86
CA PHE A 97 -4.27 3.00 -1.72
C PHE A 97 -3.38 4.24 -1.84
N ALA A 98 -2.18 4.09 -2.40
CA ALA A 98 -1.34 5.24 -2.74
C ALA A 98 -2.04 6.17 -3.75
N PHE A 99 -2.69 5.59 -4.76
CA PHE A 99 -3.50 6.34 -5.71
C PHE A 99 -4.72 7.02 -5.05
N LEU A 100 -5.37 6.36 -4.09
CA LEU A 100 -6.42 6.97 -3.28
C LEU A 100 -5.93 8.23 -2.58
N SER A 101 -4.76 8.17 -1.93
CA SER A 101 -4.21 9.33 -1.22
C SER A 101 -3.89 10.51 -2.15
N LEU A 102 -3.47 10.23 -3.39
CA LEU A 102 -3.27 11.27 -4.40
C LEU A 102 -4.58 11.86 -4.88
N LEU A 103 -5.60 11.02 -5.10
CA LEU A 103 -6.93 11.47 -5.44
C LEU A 103 -7.48 12.39 -4.33
N THR A 104 -7.47 11.94 -3.07
CA THR A 104 -8.07 12.68 -1.94
C THR A 104 -7.32 13.97 -1.60
N SER A 105 -6.03 14.04 -1.91
CA SER A 105 -5.23 15.26 -1.74
C SER A 105 -5.56 16.39 -2.72
N GLY A 106 -6.28 16.11 -3.81
CA GLY A 106 -6.55 17.09 -4.87
C GLY A 106 -5.39 17.33 -5.84
N LEU A 107 -4.20 16.78 -5.59
CA LEU A 107 -3.01 16.98 -6.44
C LEU A 107 -3.20 16.54 -7.90
N LEU A 108 -4.03 15.53 -8.15
CA LEU A 108 -4.34 15.12 -9.52
C LEU A 108 -5.13 16.20 -10.27
N SER A 109 -5.98 16.96 -9.57
CA SER A 109 -6.64 18.13 -10.14
C SER A 109 -5.61 19.20 -10.50
N ASP A 110 -4.72 19.56 -9.57
CA ASP A 110 -3.66 20.55 -9.79
C ASP A 110 -2.76 20.19 -10.99
N LEU A 111 -2.38 18.91 -11.11
CA LEU A 111 -1.59 18.42 -12.24
C LEU A 111 -2.36 18.48 -13.57
N CYS A 112 -3.69 18.43 -13.51
CA CYS A 112 -4.56 18.44 -14.68
C CYS A 112 -5.11 19.84 -15.04
N GLU A 113 -4.96 20.87 -14.20
CA GLU A 113 -5.47 22.23 -14.47
C GLU A 113 -4.93 22.81 -15.79
N ASP A 114 -3.68 22.49 -16.14
CA ASP A 114 -3.01 22.94 -17.36
C ASP A 114 -3.52 22.26 -18.65
N PHE A 115 -4.29 21.17 -18.57
CA PHE A 115 -4.71 20.41 -19.76
C PHE A 115 -5.65 21.19 -20.67
N ASN A 116 -6.45 22.09 -20.11
CA ASN A 116 -7.37 22.95 -20.88
C ASN A 116 -6.70 24.20 -21.46
N CYS A 117 -5.42 24.47 -21.15
CA CYS A 117 -4.72 25.62 -21.68
C CYS A 117 -4.12 25.32 -23.07
N PRO A 118 -4.56 25.99 -24.15
CA PRO A 118 -4.03 25.78 -25.51
C PRO A 118 -2.58 26.24 -25.70
N LYS A 119 -1.99 26.93 -24.70
CA LYS A 119 -0.57 27.33 -24.65
C LYS A 119 0.28 26.43 -23.75
N ALA A 120 -0.30 25.37 -23.17
CA ALA A 120 0.40 24.53 -22.22
C ALA A 120 1.44 23.62 -22.88
N ASP A 121 2.46 23.26 -22.09
CA ASP A 121 3.61 22.44 -22.45
C ASP A 121 3.19 21.10 -23.09
N VAL A 122 3.89 20.73 -24.18
CA VAL A 122 3.71 19.49 -24.96
C VAL A 122 3.91 18.24 -24.08
N ASN A 123 4.52 18.39 -22.89
CA ASN A 123 4.85 17.29 -21.98
C ASN A 123 3.91 17.15 -20.77
N ARG A 124 2.74 17.81 -20.75
CA ARG A 124 1.83 17.75 -19.59
C ARG A 124 1.31 16.35 -19.25
N GLU A 125 0.97 15.56 -20.27
CA GLU A 125 0.55 14.15 -20.12
C GLU A 125 1.66 13.30 -19.52
N LEU A 126 2.92 13.61 -19.86
CA LEU A 126 4.08 12.93 -19.29
C LEU A 126 4.17 13.12 -17.78
N ARG A 127 3.73 14.26 -17.22
CA ARG A 127 3.72 14.45 -15.75
C ARG A 127 2.76 13.47 -15.07
N LEU A 128 1.55 13.33 -15.60
CA LEU A 128 0.56 12.38 -15.07
C LEU A 128 1.01 10.92 -15.28
N VAL A 129 1.52 10.59 -16.47
CA VAL A 129 2.08 9.27 -16.75
C VAL A 129 3.26 8.95 -15.83
N LEU A 130 4.13 9.92 -15.53
CA LEU A 130 5.23 9.75 -14.59
C LEU A 130 4.71 9.36 -13.21
N VAL A 131 3.71 10.07 -12.68
CA VAL A 131 3.06 9.72 -11.40
C VAL A 131 2.52 8.29 -11.43
N LEU A 132 1.80 7.91 -12.49
CA LEU A 132 1.25 6.56 -12.62
C LEU A 132 2.34 5.48 -12.73
N CYS A 133 3.46 5.76 -13.40
CA CYS A 133 4.62 4.86 -13.50
C CYS A 133 5.33 4.64 -12.15
N HIS A 134 5.29 5.64 -11.26
CA HIS A 134 5.81 5.52 -9.90
C HIS A 134 4.87 4.75 -8.97
N LEU A 135 3.59 4.59 -9.32
CA LEU A 135 2.64 3.84 -8.51
C LEU A 135 2.51 2.40 -8.98
N PHE A 136 2.28 2.20 -10.27
CA PHE A 136 1.89 0.91 -10.84
C PHE A 136 3.04 0.24 -11.58
N ASN A 137 3.08 -1.09 -11.53
CA ASN A 137 4.02 -1.94 -12.26
C ASN A 137 5.50 -1.52 -12.10
N ARG A 138 5.85 -1.07 -10.89
CA ARG A 138 7.21 -0.65 -10.55
C ARG A 138 8.20 -1.80 -10.76
N ARG A 139 9.33 -1.48 -11.40
CA ARG A 139 10.46 -2.40 -11.53
C ARG A 139 11.73 -1.69 -11.06
N PRO A 140 12.43 -2.19 -10.04
CA PRO A 140 13.72 -1.64 -9.66
C PRO A 140 14.73 -1.86 -10.80
N LEU A 141 15.69 -0.94 -10.95
CA LEU A 141 16.84 -1.22 -11.81
C LEU A 141 17.67 -2.36 -11.22
N SER A 142 18.26 -3.16 -12.10
CA SER A 142 19.33 -4.06 -11.69
C SER A 142 20.54 -3.24 -11.22
N PRO A 143 21.24 -3.64 -10.15
CA PRO A 143 22.44 -2.93 -9.66
C PRO A 143 23.51 -2.71 -10.75
N HIS A 144 23.60 -3.64 -11.71
CA HIS A 144 24.48 -3.51 -12.86
C HIS A 144 24.07 -2.33 -13.78
N LEU A 145 22.78 -2.22 -14.10
CA LEU A 145 22.26 -1.12 -14.91
C LEU A 145 22.36 0.21 -14.18
N GLU A 146 22.06 0.23 -12.88
CA GLU A 146 22.23 1.41 -12.04
C GLU A 146 23.66 1.94 -12.10
N THR A 147 24.65 1.06 -11.98
CA THR A 147 26.07 1.43 -12.13
C THR A 147 26.34 2.03 -13.51
N LEU A 148 25.86 1.38 -14.58
CA LEU A 148 26.05 1.87 -15.95
C LEU A 148 25.38 3.23 -16.23
N VAL A 149 24.20 3.47 -15.65
CA VAL A 149 23.52 4.77 -15.72
C VAL A 149 24.31 5.83 -14.96
N SER A 150 24.77 5.52 -13.75
CA SER A 150 25.56 6.46 -12.91
C SER A 150 26.89 6.84 -13.56
N GLU A 151 27.54 5.90 -14.24
CA GLU A 151 28.78 6.11 -15.00
C GLU A 151 28.54 6.77 -16.37
N LYS A 152 27.29 7.08 -16.73
CA LYS A 152 26.87 7.62 -18.04
C LYS A 152 27.36 6.78 -19.23
N ARG A 153 27.48 5.47 -19.04
CA ARG A 153 27.97 4.53 -20.08
C ARG A 153 26.87 4.05 -21.02
N ILE A 154 25.62 4.38 -20.70
CA ILE A 154 24.48 4.13 -21.57
C ILE A 154 24.22 5.40 -22.38
N THR A 155 24.61 5.38 -23.65
CA THR A 155 24.20 6.37 -24.65
C THR A 155 23.17 5.73 -25.57
N GLY A 156 21.89 6.04 -25.34
CA GLY A 156 20.77 5.53 -26.11
C GLY A 156 19.55 6.46 -26.03
N PRO A 157 18.51 6.19 -26.83
CA PRO A 157 17.27 6.97 -26.82
C PRO A 157 16.38 6.70 -25.59
N SER A 158 16.68 5.68 -24.78
CA SER A 158 15.96 5.38 -23.54
C SER A 158 16.55 6.13 -22.37
N ILE A 159 15.71 6.65 -21.47
CA ILE A 159 16.14 7.32 -20.24
C ILE A 159 16.68 6.30 -19.22
N VAL A 160 16.18 5.05 -19.27
CA VAL A 160 16.50 3.89 -18.42
C VAL A 160 16.10 4.05 -16.95
N GLN A 161 16.46 5.17 -16.33
CA GLN A 161 16.10 5.54 -14.98
C GLN A 161 14.86 6.45 -14.99
N LEU A 162 13.84 6.07 -14.23
CA LEU A 162 12.61 6.83 -14.09
C LEU A 162 12.91 8.19 -13.45
N PRO A 163 12.47 9.30 -14.05
CA PRO A 163 12.65 10.64 -13.48
C PRO A 163 12.06 10.74 -12.07
N GLU A 164 12.62 11.61 -11.23
CA GLU A 164 12.11 11.82 -9.88
C GLU A 164 10.72 12.47 -9.88
N LEU A 165 9.91 12.11 -8.89
CA LEU A 165 8.59 12.72 -8.67
C LEU A 165 8.73 14.14 -8.12
N ASP A 166 7.74 14.97 -8.45
CA ASP A 166 7.54 16.26 -7.80
C ASP A 166 7.50 16.11 -6.28
N GLN A 167 8.16 17.02 -5.57
CA GLN A 167 8.30 16.94 -4.10
C GLN A 167 6.93 16.87 -3.41
N LYS A 168 5.95 17.64 -3.88
CA LYS A 168 4.58 17.62 -3.34
C LYS A 168 3.91 16.24 -3.43
N VAL A 169 4.12 15.53 -4.54
CA VAL A 169 3.56 14.19 -4.75
C VAL A 169 4.26 13.20 -3.82
N ARG A 170 5.60 13.28 -3.69
CA ARG A 170 6.38 12.45 -2.77
C ARG A 170 5.97 12.64 -1.32
N ASP A 171 5.84 13.88 -0.86
CA ASP A 171 5.47 14.19 0.51
C ASP A 171 4.06 13.66 0.83
N THR A 172 3.13 13.72 -0.12
CA THR A 172 1.78 13.17 0.04
C THR A 172 1.78 11.66 0.19
N LEU A 173 2.56 10.96 -0.65
CA LEU A 173 2.72 9.50 -0.59
C LEU A 173 3.41 9.06 0.69
N ASN A 174 4.48 9.75 1.10
CA ASN A 174 5.19 9.48 2.34
C ASN A 174 4.30 9.71 3.56
N GLY A 175 3.54 10.81 3.57
CA GLY A 175 2.56 11.07 4.62
C GLY A 175 1.47 10.01 4.70
N ALA A 176 1.02 9.45 3.57
CA ALA A 176 0.07 8.33 3.56
C ALA A 176 0.69 7.05 4.14
N ASN A 177 1.91 6.72 3.73
CA ASN A 177 2.68 5.59 4.25
C ASN A 177 2.90 5.70 5.77
N GLU A 178 3.29 6.88 6.25
CA GLU A 178 3.48 7.16 7.69
C GLU A 178 2.17 7.01 8.48
N ARG A 179 1.04 7.51 7.96
CA ARG A 179 -0.27 7.34 8.60
C ARG A 179 -0.68 5.87 8.70
N ALA A 180 -0.47 5.10 7.63
CA ALA A 180 -0.77 3.68 7.59
C ALA A 180 0.11 2.91 8.59
N LEU A 181 1.42 3.16 8.59
CA LEU A 181 2.38 2.54 9.50
C LEU A 181 2.07 2.87 10.96
N LYS A 182 1.80 4.15 11.27
CA LYS A 182 1.44 4.60 12.62
C LYS A 182 0.17 3.94 13.12
N THR A 183 -0.88 3.94 12.31
CA THR A 183 -2.16 3.28 12.64
C THR A 183 -1.94 1.81 12.99
N PHE A 184 -1.04 1.14 12.27
CA PHE A 184 -0.72 -0.25 12.53
C PHE A 184 0.13 -0.44 13.79
N CYS A 185 1.11 0.43 14.05
CA CYS A 185 1.91 0.40 15.27
C CYS A 185 1.03 0.60 16.52
N ASP A 186 0.13 1.59 16.50
CA ASP A 186 -0.84 1.81 17.57
C ASP A 186 -1.69 0.56 17.83
N TYR A 187 -2.03 -0.13 16.75
CA TYR A 187 -2.85 -1.33 16.81
C TYR A 187 -2.10 -2.54 17.38
N LEU A 188 -0.86 -2.76 16.95
CA LEU A 188 0.03 -3.77 17.51
C LEU A 188 0.36 -3.50 18.98
N MET A 189 0.49 -2.24 19.38
CA MET A 189 0.66 -1.86 20.79
C MET A 189 -0.55 -2.27 21.62
N CYS A 190 -1.75 -1.96 21.13
CA CYS A 190 -3.00 -2.36 21.80
C CYS A 190 -3.07 -3.88 21.95
N PHE A 191 -2.77 -4.64 20.89
CA PHE A 191 -2.73 -6.10 20.94
C PHE A 191 -1.70 -6.62 21.95
N SER A 192 -0.48 -6.09 21.91
CA SER A 192 0.62 -6.53 22.77
C SER A 192 0.33 -6.26 24.26
N ARG A 193 -0.38 -5.17 24.56
CA ARG A 193 -0.83 -4.84 25.91
C ARG A 193 -1.98 -5.74 26.37
N ALA A 194 -2.95 -6.00 25.50
CA ALA A 194 -4.11 -6.84 25.82
C ALA A 194 -3.71 -8.31 26.09
N TYR A 195 -2.77 -8.84 25.32
CA TYR A 195 -2.33 -10.24 25.39
C TYR A 195 -0.95 -10.39 26.06
N LYS A 196 -0.56 -9.46 26.94
CA LYS A 196 0.77 -9.46 27.57
C LYS A 196 1.08 -10.76 28.32
N GLU A 197 0.10 -11.30 29.04
CA GLU A 197 0.24 -12.53 29.82
C GLU A 197 0.43 -13.75 28.91
N GLU A 198 -0.36 -13.84 27.82
CA GLU A 198 -0.30 -14.92 26.84
C GLU A 198 0.97 -14.87 25.99
N LEU A 199 1.46 -13.66 25.66
CA LEU A 199 2.73 -13.45 24.96
C LEU A 199 3.95 -13.78 25.82
N GLY A 200 3.81 -13.74 27.15
CA GLY A 200 4.87 -14.06 28.11
C GLY A 200 6.06 -13.10 28.05
N LEU A 201 7.23 -13.56 28.52
CA LEU A 201 8.49 -12.84 28.39
C LEU A 201 9.17 -13.19 27.06
N ASP A 202 9.81 -12.21 26.43
CA ASP A 202 10.67 -12.44 25.26
C ASP A 202 12.11 -12.69 25.74
N ASP A 203 12.32 -13.84 26.38
CA ASP A 203 13.58 -14.25 27.01
C ASP A 203 14.22 -15.46 26.29
N MET A 204 13.64 -15.97 25.20
CA MET A 204 14.17 -17.14 24.49
C MET A 204 14.61 -16.80 23.07
N LEU A 205 15.82 -17.22 22.73
CA LEU A 205 16.33 -17.08 21.37
C LEU A 205 15.50 -17.91 20.37
N PRO A 206 15.12 -17.34 19.22
CA PRO A 206 14.15 -17.94 18.31
C PRO A 206 14.61 -19.26 17.69
N PHE A 207 15.91 -19.41 17.39
CA PHE A 207 16.46 -20.61 16.74
C PHE A 207 16.99 -21.65 17.73
N SER A 208 17.83 -21.24 18.68
CA SER A 208 18.47 -22.14 19.64
C SER A 208 17.56 -22.50 20.82
N ARG A 209 16.48 -21.74 21.04
CA ARG A 209 15.56 -21.86 22.20
C ARG A 209 16.26 -21.75 23.54
N VAL A 210 17.44 -21.12 23.57
CA VAL A 210 18.19 -20.84 24.79
C VAL A 210 17.51 -19.68 25.50
N ARG A 211 17.25 -19.84 26.80
CA ARG A 211 16.79 -18.75 27.66
C ARG A 211 17.94 -17.79 27.97
N CYS A 212 17.67 -16.51 27.79
CA CYS A 212 18.57 -15.39 28.00
C CYS A 212 17.96 -14.49 29.06
N GLY A 213 18.74 -14.21 30.09
CA GLY A 213 18.27 -13.52 31.29
C GLY A 213 18.78 -14.26 32.51
N ALA A 214 18.89 -13.56 33.63
CA ALA A 214 19.25 -14.20 34.87
C ALA A 214 18.04 -14.93 35.45
N THR A 215 18.26 -16.17 35.88
CA THR A 215 17.41 -16.79 36.90
C THR A 215 17.55 -15.97 38.18
N GLU A 216 16.47 -15.84 38.96
CA GLU A 216 16.47 -15.05 40.21
C GLU A 216 17.64 -15.41 41.15
N ASP A 217 18.11 -16.65 41.07
CA ASP A 217 19.25 -17.19 41.83
C ASP A 217 20.63 -16.61 41.43
N ALA A 218 20.78 -16.04 40.24
CA ALA A 218 22.07 -15.56 39.70
C ALA A 218 22.39 -14.10 40.10
N PHE A 219 21.38 -13.28 40.41
CA PHE A 219 21.55 -11.94 40.98
C PHE A 219 21.39 -12.00 42.51
N GLY A 220 22.33 -12.63 43.20
CA GLY A 220 22.35 -12.60 44.67
C GLY A 220 22.32 -11.15 45.20
N SER A 221 21.17 -10.69 45.69
CA SER A 221 20.88 -9.35 46.27
C SER A 221 21.32 -8.09 45.50
N ALA A 222 21.98 -8.21 44.35
CA ALA A 222 22.53 -7.10 43.60
C ALA A 222 21.39 -6.37 42.87
N LYS A 223 20.86 -5.33 43.52
CA LYS A 223 19.87 -4.44 42.92
C LYS A 223 20.50 -3.76 41.71
N VAL A 224 19.87 -3.91 40.54
CA VAL A 224 20.23 -3.14 39.35
C VAL A 224 20.20 -1.65 39.71
N PRO A 225 21.29 -0.89 39.49
CA PRO A 225 21.31 0.53 39.78
C PRO A 225 20.11 1.24 39.15
N PRO A 226 19.41 2.12 39.90
CA PRO A 226 18.22 2.80 39.40
C PRO A 226 18.51 3.63 38.14
N GLU A 227 19.74 4.11 37.98
CA GLU A 227 20.18 4.82 36.76
C GLU A 227 20.14 3.93 35.51
N LEU A 228 20.48 2.65 35.62
CA LEU A 228 20.38 1.70 34.50
C LEU A 228 18.93 1.35 34.19
N LEU A 229 18.05 1.31 35.20
CA LEU A 229 16.61 1.15 35.00
C LEU A 229 15.99 2.35 34.28
N ARG A 230 16.54 3.56 34.46
CA ARG A 230 16.10 4.75 33.71
C ARG A 230 16.51 4.72 32.24
N LEU A 231 17.59 4.00 31.91
CA LEU A 231 18.03 3.78 30.54
C LEU A 231 17.34 2.59 29.87
N ALA A 232 16.67 1.74 30.65
CA ALA A 232 15.97 0.57 30.13
C ALA A 232 14.75 1.02 29.31
N GLN A 233 14.77 0.72 28.01
CA GLN A 233 13.62 0.92 27.14
C GLN A 233 12.59 -0.18 27.42
N SER A 234 11.36 0.22 27.77
CA SER A 234 10.26 -0.72 27.87
C SER A 234 9.75 -1.05 26.47
N VAL A 235 10.15 -2.19 25.93
CA VAL A 235 9.64 -2.70 24.66
C VAL A 235 8.52 -3.71 24.89
N SER A 236 7.47 -3.59 24.10
CA SER A 236 6.25 -4.41 24.16
C SER A 236 6.02 -5.16 22.85
N MET A 237 6.31 -4.51 21.72
CA MET A 237 6.13 -5.07 20.38
C MET A 237 7.44 -5.58 19.79
N ARG A 238 8.54 -4.84 19.98
CA ARG A 238 9.85 -5.21 19.47
C ARG A 238 10.46 -6.33 20.32
N SER A 239 11.26 -7.19 19.70
CA SER A 239 11.99 -8.21 20.45
C SER A 239 12.96 -7.58 21.44
N ASN A 240 13.04 -8.14 22.64
CA ASN A 240 14.01 -7.70 23.66
C ASN A 240 15.45 -7.79 23.14
N PHE A 241 15.75 -8.78 22.30
CA PHE A 241 17.08 -8.94 21.70
C PHE A 241 17.43 -7.82 20.73
N VAL A 242 16.45 -7.31 19.98
CA VAL A 242 16.63 -6.17 19.09
C VAL A 242 16.72 -4.87 19.90
N ALA A 243 15.94 -4.76 20.98
CA ALA A 243 15.94 -3.59 21.86
C ALA A 243 17.31 -3.35 22.53
N LEU A 244 18.11 -4.40 22.76
CA LEU A 244 19.50 -4.26 23.23
C LEU A 244 20.39 -3.44 22.28
N SER A 245 20.00 -3.30 21.02
CA SER A 245 20.68 -2.44 20.04
C SER A 245 20.21 -0.97 20.10
N GLY A 246 19.46 -0.58 21.13
CA GLY A 246 18.97 0.79 21.35
C GLY A 246 17.68 1.14 20.59
N HIS A 247 17.03 0.16 19.97
CA HIS A 247 15.83 0.36 19.16
C HIS A 247 14.54 0.16 19.98
N GLY A 248 13.73 1.21 20.10
CA GLY A 248 12.49 1.22 20.88
C GLY A 248 11.23 0.96 20.05
N ASP A 249 10.08 0.79 20.71
CA ASP A 249 8.77 0.62 20.08
C ASP A 249 8.28 1.86 19.29
N ASP A 250 8.90 3.02 19.50
CA ASP A 250 8.59 4.30 18.85
C ASP A 250 9.42 4.55 17.58
N THR A 251 10.43 3.72 17.30
CA THR A 251 11.43 3.98 16.25
C THR A 251 11.16 3.32 14.90
N PHE A 252 10.00 2.69 14.69
CA PHE A 252 9.72 1.99 13.43
C PHE A 252 9.59 2.95 12.24
N ARG A 253 10.45 2.79 11.23
CA ARG A 253 10.45 3.63 10.02
C ARG A 253 9.85 2.95 8.81
N THR A 254 10.04 1.64 8.69
CA THR A 254 9.56 0.88 7.52
C THR A 254 8.75 -0.34 7.95
N VAL A 255 7.87 -0.81 7.05
CA VAL A 255 7.12 -2.05 7.26
C VAL A 255 8.05 -3.25 7.38
N THR A 256 9.12 -3.28 6.58
CA THR A 256 10.11 -4.37 6.62
C THR A 256 10.83 -4.41 7.97
N GLU A 257 11.25 -3.26 8.48
CA GLU A 257 11.85 -3.16 9.82
C GLU A 257 10.86 -3.62 10.89
N LEU A 258 9.62 -3.14 10.83
CA LEU A 258 8.57 -3.52 11.77
C LEU A 258 8.42 -5.05 11.80
N CYS A 259 8.08 -5.67 10.67
CA CYS A 259 7.87 -7.12 10.59
C CYS A 259 9.11 -7.94 10.97
N ALA A 260 10.31 -7.47 10.68
CA ALA A 260 11.55 -8.20 10.98
C ALA A 260 11.97 -8.12 12.46
N THR A 261 11.53 -7.08 13.18
CA THR A 261 11.99 -6.80 14.56
C THR A 261 10.93 -7.09 15.62
N LEU A 262 9.73 -7.56 15.23
CA LEU A 262 8.70 -8.00 16.17
C LEU A 262 9.20 -9.11 17.11
N ARG A 263 8.73 -9.05 18.36
CA ARG A 263 8.97 -10.10 19.36
C ARG A 263 8.35 -11.42 18.96
N ARG A 264 8.82 -12.49 19.60
CA ARG A 264 8.20 -13.81 19.47
C ARG A 264 6.73 -13.77 19.88
N GLY A 265 5.90 -14.45 19.10
CA GLY A 265 4.45 -14.53 19.33
C GLY A 265 3.66 -13.49 18.53
N LEU A 266 4.31 -12.46 18.00
CA LEU A 266 3.71 -11.54 17.02
C LEU A 266 4.20 -11.93 15.62
N HIS A 267 3.28 -12.24 14.72
CA HIS A 267 3.60 -12.50 13.33
C HIS A 267 2.68 -11.68 12.43
N MET A 268 3.28 -10.99 11.46
CA MET A 268 2.56 -10.16 10.51
C MET A 268 3.19 -10.29 9.13
N ASP A 269 2.34 -10.40 8.13
CA ASP A 269 2.73 -10.36 6.72
C ASP A 269 2.84 -8.88 6.27
N PRO A 270 4.00 -8.42 5.79
CA PRO A 270 4.16 -7.10 5.19
C PRO A 270 3.12 -6.77 4.12
N ALA A 271 2.68 -7.78 3.35
CA ALA A 271 1.71 -7.60 2.27
C ALA A 271 0.31 -7.18 2.75
N MET A 272 0.02 -7.33 4.05
CA MET A 272 -1.23 -6.90 4.64
C MET A 272 -1.32 -5.37 4.77
N LEU A 273 -0.18 -4.68 4.77
CA LEU A 273 -0.10 -3.26 5.01
C LEU A 273 -0.25 -2.46 3.71
N PRO A 274 -1.16 -1.48 3.66
CA PRO A 274 -1.38 -0.62 2.50
C PRO A 274 -0.31 0.48 2.43
N VAL A 275 0.96 0.09 2.51
CA VAL A 275 2.12 0.98 2.45
C VAL A 275 2.83 0.72 1.14
N LEU A 276 3.04 1.78 0.36
CA LEU A 276 3.81 1.69 -0.87
C LEU A 276 5.29 1.49 -0.47
N PRO A 277 5.92 0.33 -0.74
CA PRO A 277 7.31 0.11 -0.34
C PRO A 277 8.21 1.15 -0.98
N GLU A 278 9.15 1.70 -0.20
CA GLU A 278 10.23 2.52 -0.73
C GLU A 278 11.04 1.68 -1.73
N ALA A 279 11.35 2.25 -2.89
CA ALA A 279 12.17 1.55 -3.87
C ALA A 279 13.59 1.43 -3.29
N ASN A 280 14.11 0.21 -3.22
CA ASN A 280 15.50 -0.08 -2.79
C ASN A 280 16.52 0.32 -3.89
N GLY A 281 16.38 1.53 -4.44
CA GLY A 281 17.13 2.01 -5.60
C GLY A 281 16.25 2.67 -6.66
N PRO A 282 16.84 3.16 -7.76
CA PRO A 282 16.12 3.81 -8.83
C PRO A 282 15.16 2.85 -9.55
N LEU A 283 14.06 3.39 -10.07
CA LEU A 283 13.05 2.64 -10.82
C LEU A 283 13.29 2.69 -12.32
N ASN A 284 12.94 1.63 -13.03
CA ASN A 284 13.13 1.50 -14.47
C ASN A 284 12.10 2.36 -15.23
N SER A 285 12.54 3.17 -16.17
CA SER A 285 11.67 4.09 -16.94
C SER A 285 10.86 3.42 -18.05
N TYR A 286 10.85 2.08 -18.18
CA TYR A 286 10.31 1.40 -19.36
C TYR A 286 8.88 1.80 -19.77
N LEU A 287 7.97 2.03 -18.81
CA LEU A 287 6.60 2.48 -19.08
C LEU A 287 6.57 3.93 -19.60
N PHE A 288 7.35 4.79 -18.94
CA PHE A 288 7.46 6.20 -19.28
C PHE A 288 8.10 6.40 -20.66
N ASP A 289 9.19 5.68 -20.94
CA ASP A 289 9.88 5.70 -22.23
C ASP A 289 9.01 5.09 -23.35
N PHE A 290 8.25 4.03 -23.03
CA PHE A 290 7.29 3.46 -23.99
C PHE A 290 6.21 4.48 -24.35
N TYR A 291 5.63 5.16 -23.36
CA TYR A 291 4.63 6.19 -23.63
C TYR A 291 5.23 7.35 -24.42
N LYS A 292 6.44 7.81 -24.09
CA LYS A 292 7.08 8.94 -24.79
C LYS A 292 7.52 8.63 -26.22
N HIS A 293 8.07 7.44 -26.47
CA HIS A 293 8.75 7.13 -27.74
C HIS A 293 8.16 5.94 -28.51
N GLY A 294 7.49 4.99 -27.84
CA GLY A 294 6.95 3.78 -28.47
C GLY A 294 7.99 2.79 -29.01
N GLN A 295 9.28 2.99 -28.72
CA GLN A 295 10.37 2.23 -29.34
C GLN A 295 10.73 0.96 -28.55
N GLN A 296 10.06 -0.16 -28.86
CA GLN A 296 10.28 -1.44 -28.16
C GLN A 296 11.74 -1.94 -28.21
N GLN A 297 12.41 -1.84 -29.36
CA GLN A 297 13.77 -2.35 -29.53
C GLN A 297 14.77 -1.60 -28.63
N ALA A 298 14.55 -0.29 -28.43
CA ALA A 298 15.35 0.49 -27.50
C ALA A 298 15.13 0.03 -26.05
N LEU A 299 13.88 -0.20 -25.65
CA LEU A 299 13.57 -0.66 -24.29
C LEU A 299 14.21 -2.02 -23.98
N VAL A 300 14.12 -2.99 -24.89
CA VAL A 300 14.72 -4.32 -24.70
C VAL A 300 16.25 -4.21 -24.61
N ARG A 301 16.86 -3.36 -25.44
CA ARG A 301 18.32 -3.21 -25.49
C ARG A 301 18.90 -2.45 -24.30
N PHE A 302 18.24 -1.38 -23.86
CA PHE A 302 18.79 -0.44 -22.88
C PHE A 302 18.24 -0.63 -21.46
N ASN A 303 16.99 -1.08 -21.30
CA ASN A 303 16.36 -1.22 -19.98
C ASN A 303 16.58 -2.60 -19.35
N GLY A 304 17.31 -3.49 -20.01
CA GLY A 304 17.62 -4.85 -19.55
C GLY A 304 16.41 -5.74 -19.30
N LEU A 305 15.32 -5.48 -20.02
CA LEU A 305 14.09 -6.26 -19.95
C LEU A 305 14.02 -7.25 -21.11
N GLN A 306 13.65 -8.50 -20.81
CA GLN A 306 13.28 -9.46 -21.86
C GLN A 306 12.00 -9.02 -22.55
N ARG A 307 11.83 -9.41 -23.82
CA ARG A 307 10.71 -8.98 -24.65
C ARG A 307 9.36 -9.38 -24.06
N GLU A 308 9.29 -10.59 -23.54
CA GLU A 308 8.10 -11.19 -22.93
C GLU A 308 7.73 -10.43 -21.65
N SER A 309 8.72 -10.21 -20.78
CA SER A 309 8.52 -9.47 -19.54
C SER A 309 8.15 -7.99 -19.78
N LEU A 310 8.69 -7.38 -20.83
CA LEU A 310 8.31 -6.03 -21.27
C LEU A 310 6.84 -6.02 -21.72
N TRP A 311 6.43 -6.97 -22.57
CA TRP A 311 5.06 -7.08 -23.05
C TRP A 311 4.05 -7.26 -21.91
N GLU A 312 4.34 -8.17 -20.97
CA GLU A 312 3.52 -8.36 -19.77
C GLU A 312 3.38 -7.06 -18.96
N GLY A 313 4.51 -6.39 -18.68
CA GLY A 313 4.50 -5.14 -17.92
C GLY A 313 3.71 -4.02 -18.59
N LEU A 314 3.75 -3.93 -19.92
CA LEU A 314 2.97 -2.96 -20.71
C LEU A 314 1.47 -3.30 -20.73
N ARG A 315 1.13 -4.58 -20.91
CA ARG A 315 -0.26 -5.05 -20.91
C ARG A 315 -0.93 -4.86 -19.56
N ASP A 316 -0.22 -5.19 -18.49
CA ASP A 316 -0.72 -5.00 -17.12
C ASP A 316 -0.95 -3.51 -16.84
N PHE A 317 -0.06 -2.64 -17.33
CA PHE A 317 -0.21 -1.20 -17.17
C PHE A 317 -1.39 -0.65 -18.00
N GLU A 318 -1.59 -1.13 -19.23
CA GLU A 318 -2.77 -0.82 -20.04
C GLU A 318 -4.08 -1.20 -19.30
N LEU A 319 -4.12 -2.37 -18.68
CA LEU A 319 -5.27 -2.82 -17.89
C LEU A 319 -5.54 -1.87 -16.72
N VAL A 320 -4.50 -1.41 -16.03
CA VAL A 320 -4.62 -0.43 -14.94
C VAL A 320 -5.16 0.90 -15.45
N LEU A 321 -4.60 1.44 -16.55
CA LEU A 321 -5.06 2.70 -17.14
C LEU A 321 -6.53 2.63 -17.55
N ARG A 322 -6.94 1.54 -18.21
CA ARG A 322 -8.34 1.32 -18.59
C ARG A 322 -9.25 1.19 -17.39
N ALA A 323 -8.81 0.48 -16.34
CA ALA A 323 -9.60 0.33 -15.11
C ALA A 323 -9.78 1.68 -14.40
N ILE A 324 -8.73 2.50 -14.31
CA ILE A 324 -8.80 3.86 -13.76
C ILE A 324 -9.75 4.72 -14.58
N ALA A 325 -9.55 4.80 -15.90
CA ALA A 325 -10.37 5.62 -16.79
C ALA A 325 -11.85 5.23 -16.72
N ALA A 326 -12.17 3.94 -16.83
CA ALA A 326 -13.55 3.45 -16.78
C ALA A 326 -14.21 3.72 -15.41
N ALA A 327 -13.49 3.53 -14.32
CA ALA A 327 -14.03 3.78 -12.98
C ALA A 327 -14.23 5.28 -12.70
N MET A 328 -13.32 6.14 -13.18
CA MET A 328 -13.47 7.60 -13.09
C MET A 328 -14.64 8.10 -13.96
N ARG A 329 -14.81 7.56 -15.17
CA ARG A 329 -15.94 7.87 -16.05
C ARG A 329 -17.27 7.45 -15.43
N TRP A 330 -17.34 6.21 -14.93
CA TRP A 330 -18.55 5.69 -14.28
C TRP A 330 -18.97 6.56 -13.08
N ARG A 331 -18.00 7.07 -12.31
CA ARG A 331 -18.25 7.99 -11.20
C ARG A 331 -18.79 9.33 -11.70
N TYR A 332 -18.20 9.89 -12.75
CA TYR A 332 -18.65 11.14 -13.36
C TYR A 332 -20.10 11.04 -13.83
N ASP A 333 -20.45 9.99 -14.56
CA ASP A 333 -21.81 9.78 -15.10
C ASP A 333 -22.89 9.60 -14.01
N LYS A 334 -22.50 9.18 -12.81
CA LYS A 334 -23.42 9.01 -11.67
C LYS A 334 -23.71 10.29 -10.88
N ASN A 335 -23.14 11.41 -11.28
CA ASN A 335 -23.43 12.74 -10.74
C ASN A 335 -23.34 12.80 -9.19
N TYR A 336 -22.31 12.18 -8.60
CA TYR A 336 -22.02 12.32 -7.17
C TYR A 336 -21.59 13.79 -6.91
N ASP A 337 -22.56 14.61 -6.49
CA ASP A 337 -22.56 16.09 -6.50
C ASP A 337 -21.65 16.76 -5.45
N VAL A 338 -20.95 16.01 -4.57
CA VAL A 338 -20.40 16.58 -3.32
C VAL A 338 -18.95 16.21 -3.03
N SER A 339 -18.08 16.05 -4.03
CA SER A 339 -16.68 15.77 -3.69
C SER A 339 -15.69 16.39 -4.67
N VAL A 340 -14.47 16.62 -4.17
CA VAL A 340 -13.24 17.20 -4.77
C VAL A 340 -12.85 16.61 -6.16
N PHE A 341 -13.66 15.70 -6.71
CA PHE A 341 -13.35 14.75 -7.76
C PHE A 341 -14.27 14.86 -8.99
N HIS A 342 -15.06 15.94 -9.11
CA HIS A 342 -15.92 16.21 -10.27
C HIS A 342 -15.19 16.94 -11.41
N ASN A 343 -13.86 16.84 -11.46
CA ASN A 343 -13.06 17.55 -12.45
C ASN A 343 -13.09 16.79 -13.78
N THR A 344 -13.93 17.23 -14.72
CA THR A 344 -14.05 16.69 -16.08
C THR A 344 -12.68 16.56 -16.76
N VAL A 345 -11.77 17.50 -16.48
CA VAL A 345 -10.43 17.55 -17.08
C VAL A 345 -9.59 16.35 -16.67
N VAL A 346 -9.68 15.91 -15.41
CA VAL A 346 -8.94 14.74 -14.91
C VAL A 346 -9.44 13.47 -15.59
N VAL A 347 -10.76 13.35 -15.76
CA VAL A 347 -11.38 12.18 -16.41
C VAL A 347 -10.96 12.10 -17.88
N GLU A 348 -11.08 13.20 -18.61
CA GLU A 348 -10.69 13.30 -20.03
C GLU A 348 -9.19 13.02 -20.21
N ALA A 349 -8.33 13.61 -19.37
CA ALA A 349 -6.88 13.37 -19.41
C ALA A 349 -6.52 11.89 -19.21
N LEU A 350 -7.16 11.21 -18.26
CA LEU A 350 -6.92 9.79 -18.01
C LEU A 350 -7.44 8.90 -19.15
N GLU A 351 -8.57 9.26 -19.76
CA GLU A 351 -9.11 8.56 -20.94
C GLU A 351 -8.19 8.72 -22.16
N ASP A 352 -7.68 9.93 -22.40
CA ASP A 352 -6.79 10.22 -23.52
C ASP A 352 -5.46 9.48 -23.38
N ILE A 353 -4.85 9.50 -22.18
CA ILE A 353 -3.64 8.71 -21.87
C ILE A 353 -3.90 7.22 -22.09
N ALA A 354 -5.02 6.69 -21.60
CA ALA A 354 -5.36 5.28 -21.75
C ALA A 354 -5.57 4.89 -23.22
N ARG A 355 -6.19 5.77 -24.01
CA ARG A 355 -6.44 5.57 -25.45
C ARG A 355 -5.14 5.62 -26.24
N GLU A 356 -4.29 6.61 -25.98
CA GLU A 356 -2.98 6.75 -26.65
C GLU A 356 -2.07 5.57 -26.33
N PHE A 357 -1.98 5.17 -25.05
CA PHE A 357 -1.19 4.01 -24.64
C PHE A 357 -1.69 2.73 -25.32
N SER A 358 -3.01 2.52 -25.35
CA SER A 358 -3.63 1.37 -26.03
C SER A 358 -3.31 1.35 -27.53
N SER A 359 -3.36 2.51 -28.19
CA SER A 359 -3.06 2.64 -29.63
C SER A 359 -1.60 2.34 -29.94
N LYS A 360 -0.66 2.75 -29.06
CA LYS A 360 0.76 2.42 -29.21
C LYS A 360 1.01 0.93 -28.99
N LEU A 361 0.31 0.33 -28.02
CA LEU A 361 0.43 -1.10 -27.73
C LEU A 361 -0.11 -1.96 -28.88
N SER A 362 -1.25 -1.59 -29.47
CA SER A 362 -1.82 -2.31 -30.63
C SER A 362 -0.96 -2.18 -31.88
N ALA A 363 -0.37 -1.01 -32.12
CA ALA A 363 0.59 -0.78 -33.21
C ALA A 363 1.87 -1.61 -33.04
N MET A 364 2.25 -1.97 -31.82
CA MET A 364 3.39 -2.85 -31.55
C MET A 364 3.05 -4.34 -31.72
N ALA A 365 1.79 -4.72 -31.54
CA ALA A 365 1.33 -6.10 -31.67
C ALA A 365 1.00 -6.50 -33.13
N SER A 366 0.82 -5.51 -34.00
CA SER A 366 0.60 -5.64 -35.45
C SER A 366 1.94 -5.73 -36.18
#